data_AF-A0AAD5MDY0-F1
#
_entry.id   AF-A0AAD5MDY0-F1
#
_cell.length_a   1.000
_cell.length_b   1.000
_cell.length_c   1.000
_cell.angle_alpha   90.00
_cell.angle_beta   90.00
_cell.angle_gamma   90.00
#
_symmetry.space_group_name_H-M   'P 1'
#
loop_
_entity.id
_entity.type
_entity.pdbx_description
1 polymer ?
#
loop_
_entity_poly.entity_id
_entity_poly.type
_entity_poly.pdbx_seq_one_letter_code
_entity_poly.pdbx_strand_id
1 'polypeptide(L)'
;MTNERKRRAPAGEDECGRSVADTPQTSSAPPRMKRLQKMSAYDRAKKVYERIQEEKARERILRQQEREQRHLSLQKYLESKKKRNKVLRKCNKKGQPNLGAQVEILLEKLEKEDK
;
A
#
# COMPACT_ATOMS: atom_id res chain seq x y z
N MET A 1 -21.55 -2.57 6.09
CA MET A 1 -22.11 -2.93 4.77
C MET A 1 -21.67 -1.88 3.77
N THR A 2 -20.56 -2.09 3.07
CA THR A 2 -20.10 -1.19 2.00
C THR A 2 -19.95 -2.02 0.73
N ASN A 3 -20.58 -1.53 -0.33
CA ASN A 3 -20.86 -2.25 -1.57
C ASN A 3 -19.58 -2.53 -2.38
N GLU A 4 -19.14 -3.79 -2.42
CA GLU A 4 -18.24 -4.30 -3.45
C GLU A 4 -19.07 -4.69 -4.68
N ARG A 5 -19.12 -3.82 -5.68
CA ARG A 5 -19.61 -4.20 -7.02
C ARG A 5 -18.61 -3.79 -8.10
N LYS A 6 -17.96 -4.85 -8.60
CA LYS A 6 -17.67 -5.08 -10.03
C LYS A 6 -16.47 -4.32 -10.60
N ARG A 7 -15.26 -4.79 -10.25
CA ARG A 7 -14.08 -4.65 -11.12
C ARG A 7 -14.26 -5.61 -12.31
N ARG A 8 -14.60 -5.05 -13.47
CA ARG A 8 -14.61 -5.75 -14.75
C ARG A 8 -13.16 -5.91 -15.20
N ALA A 9 -12.68 -7.15 -15.32
CA ALA A 9 -11.37 -7.43 -15.92
C ALA A 9 -11.40 -7.02 -17.40
N PRO A 10 -10.31 -6.48 -17.98
CA PRO A 10 -10.16 -6.44 -19.43
C PRO A 10 -9.89 -7.87 -19.91
N ALA A 11 -10.78 -8.39 -20.76
CA ALA A 11 -10.52 -9.59 -21.54
C ALA A 11 -9.34 -9.29 -22.47
N GLY A 12 -8.26 -10.07 -22.37
CA GLY A 12 -7.23 -10.11 -23.39
C GLY A 12 -7.82 -10.75 -24.63
N GLU A 13 -7.97 -9.97 -25.68
CA GLU A 13 -8.27 -10.48 -27.02
C GLU A 13 -6.94 -10.95 -27.64
N ASP A 14 -6.66 -12.25 -27.51
CA ASP A 14 -5.71 -12.95 -28.36
C ASP A 14 -6.37 -13.18 -29.73
N GLU A 15 -6.37 -12.16 -30.59
CA GLU A 15 -6.76 -12.32 -32.00
C GLU A 15 -5.58 -12.86 -32.81
N CYS A 16 -5.66 -14.17 -33.11
CA CYS A 16 -4.86 -14.83 -34.11
C CYS A 16 -5.16 -14.28 -35.52
N GLY A 17 -4.15 -13.73 -36.17
CA GLY A 17 -3.79 -13.98 -37.57
C GLY A 17 -4.87 -13.76 -38.64
N ARG A 18 -4.79 -12.62 -39.32
CA ARG A 18 -5.31 -12.49 -40.69
C ARG A 18 -4.22 -12.01 -41.64
N SER A 19 -3.79 -12.92 -42.50
CA SER A 19 -2.90 -12.70 -43.63
C SER A 19 -3.61 -11.90 -44.73
N VAL A 20 -3.04 -10.77 -45.12
CA VAL A 20 -3.22 -10.22 -46.47
C VAL A 20 -1.85 -9.84 -47.02
N ALA A 21 -1.53 -10.46 -48.14
CA ALA A 21 -0.32 -10.25 -48.91
C ALA A 21 -0.35 -8.84 -49.53
N ASP A 22 0.77 -8.13 -49.46
CA ASP A 22 1.21 -7.30 -50.56
C ASP A 22 2.74 -7.16 -50.55
N THR A 23 3.36 -7.56 -51.65
CA THR A 23 4.79 -7.45 -51.94
C THR A 23 5.08 -6.09 -52.58
N PRO A 24 6.25 -5.48 -52.28
CA PRO A 24 7.15 -5.17 -53.39
C PRO A 24 8.57 -5.68 -53.13
N GLN A 25 9.12 -6.32 -54.15
CA GLN A 25 10.51 -6.77 -54.22
C GLN A 25 11.45 -5.57 -54.28
N THR A 26 12.31 -5.42 -53.28
CA THR A 26 13.57 -4.67 -53.40
C THR A 26 14.70 -5.61 -53.00
N SER A 27 15.48 -6.02 -53.98
CA SER A 27 16.64 -6.89 -53.84
C SER A 27 17.80 -6.16 -53.15
N SER A 28 18.02 -6.41 -51.87
CA SER A 28 19.34 -6.27 -51.25
C SER A 28 19.49 -7.35 -50.17
N ALA A 29 20.54 -8.15 -50.31
CA ALA A 29 20.80 -9.29 -49.43
C ALA A 29 20.88 -8.85 -47.96
N PRO A 30 20.14 -9.46 -47.02
CA PRO A 30 20.20 -9.05 -45.62
C PRO A 30 21.57 -9.42 -45.04
N PRO A 31 22.21 -8.53 -44.26
CA PRO A 31 23.42 -8.88 -43.53
C PRO A 31 23.11 -10.06 -42.61
N ARG A 32 23.97 -11.09 -42.64
CA ARG A 32 23.82 -12.31 -41.81
C ARG A 32 23.67 -11.88 -40.35
N MET A 33 22.43 -11.85 -39.86
CA MET A 33 22.13 -11.53 -38.48
C MET A 33 22.80 -12.58 -37.61
N LYS A 34 23.83 -12.17 -36.87
CA LYS A 34 24.42 -12.97 -35.81
C LYS A 34 23.26 -13.43 -34.94
N ARG A 35 23.01 -14.74 -34.86
CA ARG A 35 21.94 -15.30 -34.02
C ARG A 35 22.31 -14.93 -32.58
N LEU A 36 21.76 -13.83 -32.07
CA LEU A 36 21.79 -13.52 -30.64
C LEU A 36 21.27 -14.77 -29.95
N GLN A 37 22.12 -15.44 -29.16
CA GLN A 37 21.71 -16.63 -28.42
C GLN A 37 20.51 -16.22 -27.56
N LYS A 38 19.33 -16.68 -27.97
CA LYS A 38 18.09 -16.44 -27.25
C LYS A 38 18.25 -17.12 -25.90
N MET A 39 18.12 -16.38 -24.80
CA MET A 39 18.15 -16.97 -23.46
C MET A 39 17.18 -18.14 -23.39
N SER A 40 17.56 -19.20 -22.69
CA SER A 40 16.70 -20.37 -22.51
C SER A 40 15.39 -19.95 -21.87
N ALA A 41 14.30 -20.63 -22.22
CA ALA A 41 13.01 -20.41 -21.57
C ALA A 41 13.12 -20.55 -20.04
N TYR A 42 13.97 -21.48 -19.58
CA TYR A 42 14.29 -21.67 -18.17
C TYR A 42 14.94 -20.44 -17.54
N ASP A 43 15.95 -19.85 -18.19
CA ASP A 43 16.66 -18.68 -17.65
C ASP A 43 15.73 -17.47 -17.54
N ARG A 44 14.80 -17.33 -18.50
CA ARG A 44 13.76 -16.30 -18.46
C ARG A 44 12.81 -16.54 -17.28
N ALA A 45 12.35 -17.77 -17.10
CA ALA A 45 11.48 -18.13 -15.98
C ALA A 45 12.14 -17.91 -14.63
N LYS A 46 13.43 -18.27 -14.49
CA LYS A 46 14.22 -18.06 -13.27
C LYS A 46 14.33 -16.58 -12.91
N LYS A 47 14.66 -15.72 -13.88
CA LYS A 47 14.74 -14.26 -13.67
C LYS A 47 13.40 -13.66 -13.23
N VAL A 48 12.29 -14.12 -13.82
CA VAL A 48 10.95 -13.65 -13.43
C VAL A 48 10.62 -14.11 -12.01
N TYR A 49 10.92 -15.35 -11.66
CA TYR A 49 10.73 -15.88 -10.33
C TYR A 49 11.49 -15.07 -9.26
N GLU A 50 12.77 -14.79 -9.51
CA GLU A 50 13.61 -13.99 -8.60
C GLU A 50 13.01 -12.59 -8.39
N ARG A 51 12.58 -11.91 -9.47
CA ARG A 51 11.91 -10.60 -9.37
C ARG A 51 10.64 -10.65 -8.53
N ILE A 52 9.79 -11.64 -8.74
CA ILE A 52 8.55 -11.81 -7.97
C ILE A 52 8.86 -12.05 -6.49
N GLN A 53 9.91 -12.81 -6.17
CA GLN A 53 10.30 -13.05 -4.78
C GLN A 53 10.81 -11.78 -4.11
N GLU A 54 11.63 -10.98 -4.80
CA GLU A 54 12.09 -9.69 -4.30
C GLU A 54 10.93 -8.72 -4.07
N GLU A 55 9.99 -8.62 -5.02
CA GLU A 55 8.80 -7.76 -4.89
C GLU A 55 7.95 -8.19 -3.69
N LYS A 56 7.70 -9.50 -3.52
CA LYS A 56 6.97 -10.02 -2.36
C LYS A 56 7.69 -9.74 -1.04
N ALA A 57 9.02 -9.82 -1.02
CA ALA A 57 9.79 -9.50 0.18
C ALA A 57 9.68 -8.01 0.54
N ARG A 58 9.81 -7.12 -0.46
CA ARG A 58 9.63 -5.66 -0.28
C ARG A 58 8.22 -5.32 0.19
N GLU A 59 7.20 -5.91 -0.43
CA GLU A 59 5.80 -5.68 -0.04
C GLU A 59 5.52 -6.13 1.39
N ARG A 60 6.09 -7.27 1.83
CA ARG A 60 5.96 -7.74 3.22
C ARG A 60 6.56 -6.75 4.21
N ILE A 61 7.75 -6.22 3.92
CA ILE A 61 8.43 -5.24 4.78
C ILE A 61 7.59 -3.96 4.88
N LEU A 62 7.14 -3.42 3.75
CA LEU A 62 6.31 -2.20 3.72
C LEU A 62 5.01 -2.39 4.50
N ARG A 63 4.34 -3.54 4.33
CA ARG A 63 3.11 -3.87 5.05
C ARG A 63 3.33 -4.03 6.55
N GLN A 64 4.46 -4.58 6.97
CA GLN A 64 4.82 -4.68 8.39
C GLN A 64 5.04 -3.29 8.99
N GLN A 65 5.82 -2.45 8.32
CA GLN A 65 6.05 -1.07 8.75
C GLN A 65 4.75 -0.28 8.85
N GLU A 66 3.86 -0.38 7.87
CA GLU A 66 2.55 0.29 7.91
C GLU A 66 1.70 -0.18 9.10
N ARG A 67 1.67 -1.49 9.37
CA ARG A 67 0.99 -2.05 10.55
C ARG A 67 1.56 -1.53 11.85
N GLU A 68 2.89 -1.48 11.96
CA GLU A 68 3.58 -0.95 13.14
C GLU A 68 3.26 0.53 13.35
N GLN A 69 3.33 1.36 12.30
CA GLN A 69 2.97 2.78 12.39
C GLN A 69 1.51 2.99 12.80
N ARG A 70 0.59 2.21 12.21
CA ARG A 70 -0.83 2.23 12.59
C ARG A 70 -1.01 1.80 14.05
N HIS A 71 -0.30 0.78 14.50
CA HIS A 71 -0.37 0.31 15.88
C HIS A 71 0.18 1.35 16.86
N LEU A 72 1.32 1.97 16.55
CA LEU A 72 1.92 3.03 17.38
C LEU A 72 1.01 4.25 17.50
N SER A 73 0.40 4.71 16.40
CA SER A 73 -0.54 5.84 16.45
C SER A 73 -1.79 5.50 17.26
N LEU A 74 -2.33 4.29 17.12
CA LEU A 74 -3.47 3.82 17.90
C LEU A 74 -3.12 3.69 19.40
N GLN A 75 -1.95 3.16 19.75
CA GLN A 75 -1.49 3.07 21.13
C GLN A 75 -1.36 4.46 21.77
N LYS A 76 -0.71 5.41 21.09
CA LYS A 76 -0.60 6.80 21.55
C LYS A 76 -1.99 7.40 21.81
N TYR A 77 -2.93 7.22 20.89
CA TYR A 77 -4.31 7.68 21.06
C TYR A 77 -4.99 7.05 22.29
N LEU A 78 -4.88 5.72 22.47
CA LEU A 78 -5.48 5.01 23.59
C LEU A 78 -4.89 5.44 24.93
N GLU A 79 -3.58 5.64 25.00
CA GLU A 79 -2.90 6.14 26.20
C GLU A 79 -3.38 7.53 26.57
N SER A 80 -3.41 8.47 25.60
CA SER A 80 -3.94 9.82 25.81
C SER A 80 -5.41 9.79 26.20
N LYS A 81 -6.22 8.93 25.59
CA LYS A 81 -7.63 8.74 25.94
C LYS A 81 -7.79 8.23 27.38
N LYS A 82 -6.99 7.24 27.79
CA LYS A 82 -7.00 6.69 29.16
C LYS A 82 -6.61 7.74 30.19
N LYS A 83 -5.55 8.51 29.92
CA LYS A 83 -5.09 9.63 30.79
C LYS A 83 -6.21 10.66 30.97
N ARG A 84 -6.79 11.15 29.87
CA ARG A 84 -7.90 12.13 29.92
C ARG A 84 -9.11 11.57 30.65
N ASN A 85 -9.52 10.33 30.36
CA ASN A 85 -10.65 9.70 31.04
C ASN A 85 -10.43 9.58 32.56
N LYS A 86 -9.21 9.24 32.99
CA LYS A 86 -8.85 9.21 34.42
C LYS A 86 -9.07 10.57 35.08
N VAL A 87 -8.71 11.65 34.41
CA VAL A 87 -8.88 13.03 34.93
C VAL A 87 -10.37 13.41 34.95
N LEU A 88 -11.11 13.14 33.88
CA LEU A 88 -12.56 13.42 33.79
C LEU A 88 -13.39 12.67 34.83
N ARG A 89 -12.95 11.46 35.23
CA ARG A 89 -13.61 10.67 36.28
C ARG A 89 -13.28 11.13 37.70
N LYS A 90 -12.37 12.10 37.89
CA LYS A 90 -12.07 12.64 39.22
C LYS A 90 -13.26 13.46 39.70
N CYS A 91 -13.82 13.03 40.83
CA CYS A 91 -14.85 13.77 41.54
C CYS A 91 -14.29 14.35 42.85
N ASN A 92 -14.93 15.39 43.36
CA ASN A 92 -14.66 15.92 44.69
C ASN A 92 -15.25 15.02 45.80
N LYS A 93 -14.98 15.34 47.07
CA LYS A 93 -15.50 14.56 48.22
C LYS A 93 -17.04 14.47 48.24
N LYS A 94 -17.74 15.39 47.58
CA LYS A 94 -19.21 15.42 47.43
C LYS A 94 -19.70 14.68 46.18
N GLY A 95 -18.81 13.99 45.46
CA GLY A 95 -19.15 13.22 44.26
C GLY A 95 -19.35 14.03 42.98
N GLN A 96 -19.22 15.36 43.04
CA GLN A 96 -19.37 16.23 41.86
C GLN A 96 -18.09 16.20 41.01
N PRO A 97 -18.21 16.38 39.69
CA PRO A 97 -17.06 16.46 38.80
C PRO A 97 -16.11 17.61 39.21
N ASN A 98 -14.81 17.37 39.16
CA ASN A 98 -13.81 18.41 39.43
C ASN A 98 -13.62 19.30 38.19
N LEU A 99 -14.18 20.52 38.22
CA LEU A 99 -14.11 21.47 37.10
C LEU A 99 -12.67 21.86 36.75
N GLY A 100 -11.82 22.14 37.73
CA GLY A 100 -10.42 22.54 37.48
C GLY A 100 -9.66 21.48 36.68
N ALA A 101 -9.84 20.21 37.04
CA ALA A 101 -9.26 19.08 36.32
C ALA A 101 -9.79 18.95 34.87
N GLN A 102 -11.03 19.36 34.61
CA GLN A 102 -11.58 19.38 33.25
C GLN A 102 -11.04 20.55 32.42
N VAL A 103 -10.87 21.72 33.05
CA VAL A 103 -10.28 22.90 32.41
C VAL A 103 -8.85 22.64 31.97
N GLU A 104 -8.04 21.95 32.79
CA GLU A 104 -6.67 21.54 32.40
C GLU A 104 -6.64 20.75 31.09
N ILE A 105 -7.59 19.82 30.88
CA ILE A 105 -7.69 19.05 29.63
C ILE A 105 -8.06 19.96 28.44
N LEU A 106 -8.88 20.98 28.66
CA LEU A 106 -9.27 21.93 27.61
C LEU A 106 -8.07 22.80 27.22
N LEU A 107 -7.32 23.31 28.20
CA LEU A 107 -6.09 24.06 27.95
C LEU A 107 -5.07 23.22 27.18
N GLU A 108 -4.86 21.95 27.57
CA GLU A 108 -3.96 21.03 26.85
C GLU A 108 -4.39 20.81 25.38
N LYS A 109 -5.70 20.90 25.08
CA LYS A 109 -6.18 20.80 23.68
C LYS A 109 -5.89 22.07 22.90
N LEU A 110 -6.17 23.24 23.48
CA LEU A 110 -5.89 24.52 22.83
C LEU A 110 -4.40 24.68 22.50
N GLU A 111 -3.52 24.37 23.47
CA GLU A 111 -2.07 24.40 23.25
C GLU A 111 -1.56 23.44 22.16
N LYS A 112 -2.32 22.39 21.84
CA LYS A 112 -2.00 21.44 20.76
C LYS A 112 -2.59 21.85 19.42
N GLU A 113 -3.70 22.60 19.43
CA GLU A 113 -4.33 23.14 18.22
C GLU A 113 -3.57 24.37 17.71
N ASP A 114 -2.95 25.13 18.62
CA ASP A 114 -2.13 26.31 18.30
C ASP A 114 -0.68 25.98 17.83
N LYS A 115 -0.25 24.71 17.91
CA LYS A 115 1.09 24.24 17.51
C LYS A 115 1.05 23.44 16.22
#